data_AF-A0A6I2JN98-F1
#
_entry.id   AF-A0A6I2JN98-F1
#
_cell.length_a   1.000
_cell.length_b   1.000
_cell.length_c   1.000
_cell.angle_alpha   90.00
_cell.angle_beta   90.00
_cell.angle_gamma   90.00
#
_symmetry.space_group_name_H-M   'P 1'
#
loop_
_entity.id
_entity.type
_entity.pdbx_description
1 polymer ?
#
loop_
_entity_poly.entity_id
_entity_poly.type
_entity_poly.pdbx_seq_one_letter_code
_entity_poly.pdbx_strand_id
1 'polypeptide(L)'
;MTNQPLVTWITSVRTFLARLWPHPLPGGKKQMVIASVGAGLGLMITSLTSHWLLGEVNLWFVAPMGASAVLLFGLPNSPLAQPWSIVGGNLVAGVVGVTTALWVPHAALACGIAACLTIALMFQLRCLHPPSGAVALTAILGGNGVQQLGYHFILTPVLLNSVCLALLALVFNNLAGRRYPHPLAATEIKAPPVVIDVPITREDLHQALESGEVLDIDEDDLQQLLQRAEEIAILRQRGQMPLSS
;
A
#
# COMPACT_ATOMS: atom_id res chain seq x y z
N MET A 1 -25.78 -47.54 -1.42
CA MET A 1 -26.02 -46.24 -2.10
C MET A 1 -25.47 -45.14 -1.21
N THR A 2 -24.44 -44.46 -1.69
CA THR A 2 -23.43 -43.73 -0.93
C THR A 2 -23.83 -42.29 -0.61
N ASN A 3 -23.69 -41.88 0.66
CA ASN A 3 -23.90 -40.52 1.22
C ASN A 3 -22.84 -39.50 0.74
N GLN A 4 -22.72 -39.29 -0.57
CA GLN A 4 -21.73 -38.37 -1.18
C GLN A 4 -22.11 -36.87 -1.25
N PRO A 5 -23.38 -36.42 -1.30
CA PRO A 5 -23.68 -35.00 -1.60
C PRO A 5 -23.59 -34.06 -0.39
N LEU A 6 -23.71 -34.56 0.84
CA LEU A 6 -23.64 -33.71 2.05
C LEU A 6 -22.18 -33.37 2.43
N VAL A 7 -21.24 -34.28 2.15
CA VAL A 7 -19.81 -34.09 2.47
C VAL A 7 -19.20 -33.03 1.55
N THR A 8 -19.61 -32.96 0.28
CA THR A 8 -19.12 -31.97 -0.70
C THR A 8 -19.61 -30.55 -0.43
N TRP A 9 -20.83 -30.39 0.10
CA TRP A 9 -21.34 -29.06 0.46
C TRP A 9 -20.64 -28.49 1.69
N ILE A 10 -20.44 -29.29 2.74
CA ILE A 10 -19.74 -28.87 3.97
C ILE A 10 -18.29 -28.49 3.67
N THR A 11 -17.58 -29.26 2.85
CA THR A 11 -16.20 -28.92 2.44
C THR A 11 -16.16 -27.67 1.57
N SER A 12 -17.12 -27.47 0.65
CA SER A 12 -17.19 -26.26 -0.19
C SER A 12 -17.43 -25.00 0.65
N VAL A 13 -18.34 -25.06 1.62
CA VAL A 13 -18.59 -23.95 2.56
C VAL A 13 -17.37 -23.70 3.43
N ARG A 14 -16.72 -24.76 3.95
CA ARG A 14 -15.50 -24.60 4.75
C ARG A 14 -14.36 -23.98 3.96
N THR A 15 -14.16 -24.39 2.71
CA THR A 15 -13.14 -23.82 1.83
C THR A 15 -13.48 -22.38 1.44
N PHE A 16 -14.75 -22.06 1.19
CA PHE A 16 -15.18 -20.69 0.95
C PHE A 16 -14.96 -19.79 2.17
N LEU A 17 -15.30 -20.26 3.37
CA LEU A 17 -15.04 -19.53 4.62
C LEU A 17 -13.54 -19.42 4.91
N ALA A 18 -12.76 -20.45 4.60
CA ALA A 18 -11.30 -20.40 4.72
C ALA A 18 -10.67 -19.34 3.80
N ARG A 19 -11.26 -19.06 2.63
CA ARG A 19 -10.81 -17.95 1.75
C ARG A 19 -11.06 -16.56 2.34
N LEU A 20 -11.98 -16.42 3.29
CA LEU A 20 -12.20 -15.16 4.02
C LEU A 20 -11.15 -14.94 5.12
N TRP A 21 -10.40 -15.99 5.48
CA TRP A 21 -9.31 -15.92 6.44
C TRP A 21 -7.99 -15.81 5.70
N PRO A 22 -7.39 -14.61 5.62
CA PRO A 22 -6.13 -14.44 4.91
C PRO A 22 -5.02 -15.23 5.58
N HIS A 23 -4.06 -15.70 4.80
CA HIS A 23 -2.82 -16.23 5.35
C HIS A 23 -2.10 -15.11 6.10
N PRO A 24 -1.47 -15.40 7.25
CA PRO A 24 -0.69 -14.41 7.97
C PRO A 24 0.39 -13.86 7.04
N LEU A 25 0.57 -12.54 7.02
CA LEU A 25 1.62 -11.91 6.24
C LEU A 25 2.97 -12.58 6.59
N PRO A 26 3.72 -13.08 5.58
CA PRO A 26 5.03 -13.67 5.82
C PRO A 26 5.92 -12.63 6.49
N GLY A 27 6.32 -12.89 7.74
CA GLY A 27 7.11 -11.94 8.50
C GLY A 27 7.31 -12.42 9.93
N GLY A 28 8.56 -12.50 10.37
CA GLY A 28 8.87 -12.89 11.73
C GLY A 28 8.22 -11.93 12.75
N LYS A 29 7.82 -12.43 13.93
CA LYS A 29 7.21 -11.63 15.02
C LYS A 29 7.97 -10.32 15.31
N LYS A 30 9.30 -10.33 15.13
CA LYS A 30 10.17 -9.16 15.24
C LYS A 30 9.76 -8.02 14.29
N GLN A 31 9.49 -8.33 13.02
CA GLN A 31 9.11 -7.33 12.02
C GLN A 31 7.74 -6.72 12.34
N MET A 32 6.79 -7.51 12.85
CA MET A 32 5.49 -7.02 13.30
C MET A 32 5.62 -6.00 14.46
N VAL A 33 6.49 -6.28 15.43
CA VAL A 33 6.75 -5.37 16.55
C VAL A 33 7.41 -4.09 16.04
N ILE A 34 8.43 -4.19 15.19
CA ILE A 34 9.11 -3.03 14.60
C ILE A 34 8.12 -2.16 13.82
N ALA A 35 7.27 -2.77 12.98
CA ALA A 35 6.24 -2.09 12.23
C ALA A 35 5.24 -1.35 13.14
N SER A 36 4.74 -2.04 14.17
CA SER A 36 3.74 -1.48 15.10
C SER A 36 4.31 -0.32 15.91
N VAL A 37 5.54 -0.46 16.43
CA VAL A 37 6.23 0.62 17.14
C VAL A 37 6.52 1.79 16.21
N GLY A 38 7.00 1.53 15.00
CA GLY A 38 7.26 2.55 13.99
C GLY A 38 6.01 3.34 13.61
N ALA A 39 4.89 2.65 13.35
CA ALA A 39 3.62 3.29 13.05
C ALA A 39 3.12 4.14 14.22
N GLY A 40 3.16 3.60 15.45
CA GLY A 40 2.75 4.34 16.65
C GLY A 40 3.57 5.61 16.88
N LEU A 41 4.91 5.50 16.83
CA LEU A 41 5.81 6.64 16.97
C LEU A 41 5.64 7.64 15.82
N GLY A 42 5.53 7.16 14.58
CA GLY A 42 5.33 7.99 13.40
C GLY A 42 4.06 8.84 13.51
N LEU A 43 2.94 8.22 13.89
CA LEU A 43 1.66 8.91 14.10
C LEU A 43 1.73 9.90 15.26
N MET A 44 2.32 9.48 16.40
CA MET A 44 2.45 10.33 17.58
C MET A 44 3.28 11.58 17.28
N ILE A 45 4.46 11.43 16.69
CA ILE A 45 5.36 12.54 16.37
C ILE A 45 4.72 13.44 15.31
N THR A 46 4.10 12.87 14.28
CA THR A 46 3.39 13.66 13.25
C THR A 46 2.27 14.48 13.89
N SER A 47 1.44 13.86 14.72
CA SER A 47 0.33 14.53 15.39
C SER A 47 0.81 15.66 16.31
N LEU A 48 1.83 15.41 17.14
CA LEU A 48 2.40 16.43 18.04
C LEU A 48 3.04 17.58 17.26
N THR A 49 3.76 17.29 16.18
CA THR A 49 4.40 18.31 15.33
C THR A 49 3.35 19.19 14.65
N SER A 50 2.33 18.58 14.07
CA SER A 50 1.24 19.31 13.43
C SER A 50 0.43 20.13 14.43
N HIS A 51 0.18 19.58 15.62
CA HIS A 51 -0.50 20.28 16.70
C HIS A 51 0.30 21.50 17.18
N TRP A 52 1.61 21.36 17.36
CA TRP A 52 2.49 22.47 17.76
C TRP A 52 2.54 23.59 16.70
N LEU A 53 2.51 23.24 15.41
CA LEU A 53 2.60 24.20 14.31
C LEU A 53 1.27 24.90 13.99
N LEU A 54 0.15 24.19 14.12
CA LEU A 54 -1.18 24.66 13.70
C LEU A 54 -2.07 25.12 14.86
N GLY A 55 -1.76 24.72 16.10
CA GLY A 55 -2.54 25.03 17.30
C GLY A 55 -3.87 24.25 17.40
N GLU A 56 -4.56 24.41 18.53
CA GLU A 56 -5.81 23.69 18.85
C GLU A 56 -7.02 24.09 18.00
N VAL A 57 -7.01 25.29 17.42
CA VAL A 57 -8.16 25.86 16.71
C VAL A 57 -8.25 25.35 15.27
N ASN A 58 -7.14 24.88 14.70
CA ASN A 58 -7.07 24.42 13.31
C ASN A 58 -7.11 22.89 13.24
N LEU A 59 -7.68 22.33 12.16
CA LEU A 59 -7.62 20.88 11.92
C LEU A 59 -6.14 20.47 11.74
N TRP A 60 -5.53 19.87 12.76
CA TRP A 60 -4.08 19.57 12.76
C TRP A 60 -3.74 18.15 12.26
N PHE A 61 -4.69 17.21 12.34
CA PHE A 61 -4.45 15.81 11.99
C PHE A 61 -5.63 15.20 11.23
N VAL A 62 -5.36 14.32 10.25
CA VAL A 62 -6.42 13.65 9.47
C VAL A 62 -6.36 12.15 9.63
N ALA A 63 -7.52 11.53 9.84
CA ALA A 63 -7.66 10.10 10.08
C ALA A 63 -6.97 9.17 9.03
N PRO A 64 -6.92 9.50 7.72
CA PRO A 64 -6.22 8.69 6.72
C PRO A 64 -4.72 8.48 6.97
N MET A 65 -4.11 9.29 7.85
CA MET A 65 -2.72 9.09 8.26
C MET A 65 -2.52 7.76 9.00
N GLY A 66 -3.55 7.25 9.71
CA GLY A 66 -3.48 5.94 10.37
C GLY A 66 -3.21 4.81 9.37
N ALA A 67 -4.00 4.72 8.30
CA ALA A 67 -3.80 3.74 7.25
C ALA A 67 -2.49 3.97 6.47
N SER A 68 -2.08 5.23 6.31
CA SER A 68 -0.77 5.57 5.74
C SER A 68 0.38 5.02 6.58
N ALA A 69 0.30 5.12 7.91
CA ALA A 69 1.32 4.56 8.80
C ALA A 69 1.38 3.03 8.73
N VAL A 70 0.23 2.35 8.66
CA VAL A 70 0.21 0.90 8.45
C VAL A 70 1.00 0.51 7.19
N LEU A 71 0.79 1.25 6.09
CA LEU A 71 1.47 0.99 4.83
C LEU A 71 2.98 1.30 4.92
N LEU A 72 3.35 2.49 5.38
CA LEU A 72 4.74 2.98 5.40
C LEU A 72 5.64 2.22 6.37
N PHE A 73 5.10 1.73 7.49
CA PHE A 73 5.89 1.04 8.51
C PHE A 73 5.67 -0.48 8.53
N GLY A 74 4.51 -0.95 8.07
CA GLY A 74 4.18 -2.37 7.95
C GLY A 74 4.71 -3.00 6.67
N LEU A 75 4.61 -2.29 5.55
CA LEU A 75 5.00 -2.76 4.23
C LEU A 75 5.93 -1.75 3.53
N PRO A 76 7.09 -1.40 4.13
CA PRO A 76 7.96 -0.35 3.59
C PRO A 76 8.48 -0.66 2.18
N ASN A 77 8.58 -1.94 1.81
CA ASN A 77 9.06 -2.36 0.50
C ASN A 77 7.99 -2.27 -0.60
N SER A 78 6.72 -2.03 -0.22
CA SER A 78 5.64 -1.89 -1.19
C SER A 78 5.84 -0.66 -2.08
N PRO A 79 5.61 -0.77 -3.40
CA PRO A 79 5.53 0.40 -4.28
C PRO A 79 4.51 1.45 -3.82
N LEU A 80 3.46 1.02 -3.12
CA LEU A 80 2.43 1.89 -2.57
C LEU A 80 2.91 2.67 -1.33
N ALA A 81 3.95 2.18 -0.65
CA ALA A 81 4.55 2.83 0.51
C ALA A 81 5.59 3.89 0.14
N GLN A 82 5.92 4.08 -1.13
CA GLN A 82 6.94 5.02 -1.57
C GLN A 82 6.62 6.48 -1.17
N PRO A 83 7.62 7.33 -0.91
CA PRO A 83 7.39 8.73 -0.53
C PRO A 83 6.53 9.50 -1.54
N TRP A 84 6.69 9.21 -2.84
CA TRP A 84 5.87 9.82 -3.89
C TRP A 84 4.40 9.38 -3.83
N SER A 85 4.14 8.12 -3.48
CA SER A 85 2.78 7.60 -3.35
C SER A 85 2.01 8.36 -2.27
N ILE A 86 2.56 8.48 -1.05
CA ILE A 86 1.89 9.21 0.02
C ILE A 86 1.74 10.72 -0.28
N VAL A 87 2.81 11.40 -0.68
CA VAL A 87 2.78 12.86 -0.91
C VAL A 87 1.94 13.20 -2.13
N GLY A 88 2.23 12.58 -3.27
CA GLY A 88 1.52 12.81 -4.53
C GLY A 88 0.07 12.35 -4.47
N GLY A 89 -0.20 11.18 -3.90
CA GLY A 89 -1.54 10.62 -3.77
C GLY A 89 -2.44 11.49 -2.90
N ASN A 90 -1.96 11.93 -1.74
CA ASN A 90 -2.73 12.79 -0.83
C ASN A 90 -2.95 14.19 -1.42
N LEU A 91 -2.00 14.74 -2.18
CA LEU A 91 -2.17 16.01 -2.90
C LEU A 91 -3.25 15.91 -3.97
N VAL A 92 -3.19 14.88 -4.83
CA VAL A 92 -4.18 14.61 -5.88
C VAL A 92 -5.57 14.45 -5.25
N ALA A 93 -5.68 13.62 -4.22
CA ALA A 93 -6.92 13.40 -3.51
C ALA A 93 -7.48 14.66 -2.85
N GLY A 94 -6.61 15.48 -2.24
CA GLY A 94 -7.00 16.75 -1.64
C GLY A 94 -7.55 17.73 -2.68
N VAL A 95 -6.86 17.90 -3.82
CA VAL A 95 -7.31 18.78 -4.91
C VAL A 95 -8.65 18.30 -5.47
N VAL A 96 -8.77 17.01 -5.79
CA VAL A 96 -10.01 16.45 -6.35
C VAL A 96 -11.14 16.53 -5.33
N GLY A 97 -10.90 16.17 -4.08
CA GLY A 97 -11.89 16.18 -2.99
C GLY A 97 -12.43 17.58 -2.72
N VAL A 98 -11.56 18.59 -2.57
CA VAL A 98 -11.99 19.98 -2.36
C VAL A 98 -12.73 20.51 -3.58
N THR A 99 -12.23 20.25 -4.79
CA THR A 99 -12.88 20.72 -6.02
C THR A 99 -14.27 20.11 -6.19
N THR A 100 -14.43 18.81 -5.94
CA THR A 100 -15.73 18.14 -6.02
C THR A 100 -16.68 18.60 -4.92
N ALA A 101 -16.20 18.83 -3.70
CA ALA A 101 -17.01 19.38 -2.60
C ALA A 101 -17.60 20.76 -2.93
N LEU A 102 -16.88 21.58 -3.69
CA LEU A 102 -17.32 22.92 -4.10
C LEU A 102 -18.35 22.89 -5.25
N TRP A 103 -18.29 21.90 -6.14
CA TRP A 103 -19.05 21.90 -7.39
C TRP A 103 -20.23 20.91 -7.39
N VAL A 104 -20.22 19.92 -6.49
CA VAL A 104 -21.23 18.85 -6.46
C VAL A 104 -22.02 18.95 -5.14
N PRO A 105 -23.27 19.48 -5.16
CA PRO A 105 -24.04 19.73 -3.94
C PRO A 105 -24.41 18.46 -3.17
N HIS A 106 -24.61 17.33 -3.87
CA HIS A 106 -25.01 16.08 -3.24
C HIS A 106 -23.79 15.29 -2.78
N ALA A 107 -23.61 15.16 -1.46
CA ALA A 107 -22.43 14.51 -0.86
C ALA A 107 -22.14 13.08 -1.38
N ALA A 108 -23.16 12.22 -1.49
CA ALA A 108 -22.98 10.86 -2.02
C ALA A 108 -22.43 10.85 -3.46
N LEU A 109 -22.96 11.72 -4.33
CA LEU A 109 -22.48 11.86 -5.71
C LEU A 109 -21.05 12.44 -5.73
N ALA A 110 -20.80 13.47 -4.92
CA ALA A 110 -19.47 14.06 -4.78
C ALA A 110 -18.43 13.02 -4.36
N CYS A 111 -18.75 12.16 -3.39
CA CYS A 111 -17.88 11.07 -2.93
C CYS A 111 -17.54 10.08 -4.05
N GLY A 112 -18.55 9.64 -4.81
CA GLY A 112 -18.35 8.71 -5.94
C GLY A 112 -17.48 9.31 -7.05
N ILE A 113 -17.76 10.56 -7.45
CA ILE A 113 -16.99 11.28 -8.46
C ILE A 113 -15.55 11.49 -7.97
N ALA A 114 -15.37 11.98 -6.74
CA ALA A 114 -14.07 12.24 -6.17
C ALA A 114 -13.23 10.98 -6.08
N ALA A 115 -13.78 9.86 -5.59
CA ALA A 115 -13.07 8.60 -5.52
C ALA A 115 -12.63 8.10 -6.91
N CYS A 116 -13.55 8.13 -7.89
CA CYS A 116 -13.26 7.71 -9.26
C CYS A 116 -12.11 8.53 -9.88
N LEU A 117 -12.21 9.86 -9.84
CA LEU A 117 -11.20 10.75 -10.40
C LEU A 117 -9.86 10.65 -9.66
N THR A 118 -9.90 10.57 -8.34
CA THR A 118 -8.72 10.45 -7.48
C THR A 118 -7.94 9.17 -7.80
N ILE A 119 -8.63 8.04 -7.93
CA ILE A 119 -8.00 6.75 -8.28
C ILE A 119 -7.41 6.80 -9.70
N ALA A 120 -8.17 7.30 -10.68
CA ALA A 120 -7.71 7.40 -12.06
C ALA A 120 -6.45 8.27 -12.20
N LEU A 121 -6.44 9.44 -11.56
CA LEU A 121 -5.31 10.35 -11.58
C LEU A 121 -4.09 9.77 -10.85
N MET A 122 -4.28 9.07 -9.73
CA MET A 122 -3.19 8.39 -9.03
C MET A 122 -2.52 7.32 -9.89
N PHE A 123 -3.28 6.55 -10.66
CA PHE A 123 -2.71 5.59 -11.62
C PHE A 123 -1.90 6.30 -12.71
N GLN A 124 -2.42 7.38 -13.28
CA GLN A 124 -1.72 8.15 -14.32
C GLN A 124 -0.42 8.78 -13.81
N LEU A 125 -0.46 9.33 -12.59
CA LEU A 125 0.66 10.02 -11.95
C LEU A 125 1.59 9.08 -11.17
N ARG A 126 1.30 7.77 -11.17
CA ARG A 126 2.07 6.72 -10.48
C ARG A 126 2.26 7.01 -8.99
N CYS A 127 1.27 7.63 -8.37
CA CYS A 127 1.25 7.96 -6.93
C CYS A 127 0.10 7.25 -6.22
N LEU A 128 -0.22 6.02 -6.62
CA LEU A 128 -1.29 5.25 -6.00
C LEU A 128 -0.99 5.01 -4.51
N HIS A 129 -1.77 5.68 -3.67
CA HIS A 129 -1.74 5.54 -2.22
C HIS A 129 -3.17 5.35 -1.73
N PRO A 130 -3.59 4.11 -1.45
CA PRO A 130 -4.98 3.80 -1.09
C PRO A 130 -5.57 4.67 0.03
N PRO A 131 -4.82 5.05 1.10
CA PRO A 131 -5.34 5.96 2.12
C PRO A 131 -5.79 7.33 1.57
N SER A 132 -5.25 7.78 0.42
CA SER A 132 -5.65 9.04 -0.21
C SER A 132 -7.11 9.07 -0.62
N GLY A 133 -7.73 7.92 -0.91
CA GLY A 133 -9.18 7.86 -1.16
C GLY A 133 -9.97 8.44 0.01
N ALA A 134 -9.56 8.14 1.25
CA ALA A 134 -10.18 8.70 2.45
C ALA A 134 -9.84 10.19 2.65
N VAL A 135 -8.70 10.69 2.15
CA VAL A 135 -8.40 12.13 2.13
C VAL A 135 -9.39 12.89 1.24
N ALA A 136 -9.68 12.38 0.04
CA ALA A 136 -10.67 12.98 -0.85
C ALA A 136 -12.07 13.01 -0.19
N LEU A 137 -12.48 11.90 0.43
CA LEU A 137 -13.75 11.82 1.15
C LEU A 137 -13.78 12.74 2.38
N THR A 138 -12.65 12.94 3.07
CA THR A 138 -12.56 13.86 4.22
C THR A 138 -12.81 15.29 3.77
N ALA A 139 -12.34 15.71 2.60
CA ALA A 139 -12.63 17.05 2.06
C ALA A 139 -14.13 17.31 1.86
N ILE A 140 -14.92 16.25 1.60
CA ILE A 140 -16.36 16.33 1.35
C ILE A 140 -17.15 16.17 2.66
N LEU A 141 -16.81 15.14 3.45
CA LEU A 141 -17.56 14.69 4.62
C LEU A 141 -17.01 15.21 5.96
N GLY A 142 -15.90 15.93 5.95
CA GLY A 142 -15.21 16.43 7.15
C GLY A 142 -15.94 17.55 7.90
N GLY A 143 -17.16 17.90 7.48
CA GLY A 143 -17.98 18.94 8.09
C GLY A 143 -17.49 20.36 7.81
N ASN A 144 -18.13 21.33 8.45
CA ASN A 144 -17.92 22.75 8.18
C ASN A 144 -16.46 23.20 8.39
N GLY A 145 -15.76 22.66 9.39
CA GLY A 145 -14.36 23.02 9.64
C GLY A 145 -13.43 22.68 8.48
N VAL A 146 -13.63 21.52 7.84
CA VAL A 146 -12.85 21.11 6.67
C VAL A 146 -13.27 21.86 5.41
N GLN A 147 -14.57 22.04 5.20
CA GLN A 147 -15.07 22.73 4.01
C GLN A 147 -14.68 24.21 4.00
N GLN A 148 -14.65 24.88 5.16
CA GLN A 148 -14.21 26.28 5.29
C GLN A 148 -12.72 26.47 5.00
N LEU A 149 -11.89 25.46 5.30
CA LEU A 149 -10.47 25.48 4.91
C LEU A 149 -10.30 25.47 3.39
N GLY A 150 -11.22 24.86 2.64
CA GLY A 150 -11.13 24.76 1.18
C GLY A 150 -9.77 24.19 0.76
N TYR A 151 -9.07 24.86 -0.15
CA TYR A 151 -7.75 24.41 -0.60
C TYR A 151 -6.66 24.50 0.50
N HIS A 152 -6.85 25.27 1.58
CA HIS A 152 -5.92 25.25 2.71
C HIS A 152 -5.90 23.89 3.42
N PHE A 153 -6.97 23.09 3.36
CA PHE A 153 -6.98 21.71 3.87
C PHE A 153 -5.85 20.87 3.29
N ILE A 154 -5.50 21.12 2.02
CA ILE A 154 -4.45 20.40 1.31
C ILE A 154 -3.07 20.73 1.89
N LEU A 155 -2.80 22.01 2.17
CA LEU A 155 -1.53 22.45 2.73
C LEU A 155 -1.44 22.10 4.22
N THR A 156 -2.49 22.43 4.96
CA THR A 156 -2.62 22.30 6.41
C THR A 156 -4.00 21.72 6.73
N PRO A 157 -4.13 20.40 6.98
CA PRO A 157 -3.07 19.52 7.49
C PRO A 157 -2.54 18.42 6.55
N VAL A 158 -3.11 18.22 5.35
CA VAL A 158 -2.85 16.99 4.56
C VAL A 158 -1.38 16.86 4.16
N LEU A 159 -0.81 17.88 3.53
CA LEU A 159 0.56 17.86 3.05
C LEU A 159 1.56 17.82 4.21
N LEU A 160 1.32 18.62 5.26
CA LEU A 160 2.13 18.63 6.48
C LEU A 160 2.25 17.22 7.09
N ASN A 161 1.10 16.56 7.31
CA ASN A 161 1.08 15.21 7.86
C ASN A 161 1.76 14.20 6.93
N SER A 162 1.53 14.31 5.63
CA SER A 162 2.10 13.40 4.62
C SER A 162 3.62 13.49 4.59
N VAL A 163 4.17 14.70 4.56
CA VAL A 163 5.62 14.94 4.53
C VAL A 163 6.26 14.51 5.84
N CYS A 164 5.67 14.88 6.99
CA CYS A 164 6.20 14.50 8.29
C CYS A 164 6.25 12.97 8.44
N LEU A 165 5.15 12.29 8.11
CA LEU A 165 5.07 10.84 8.23
C LEU A 165 6.01 10.13 7.24
N ALA A 166 6.15 10.64 6.00
CA ALA A 166 7.10 10.11 5.03
C ALA A 166 8.55 10.24 5.50
N LEU A 167 8.93 11.40 6.05
CA LEU A 167 10.27 11.61 6.61
C LEU A 167 10.54 10.70 7.80
N LEU A 168 9.57 10.52 8.69
CA LEU A 168 9.70 9.60 9.82
C LEU A 168 9.82 8.15 9.37
N ALA A 169 9.07 7.73 8.34
CA ALA A 169 9.21 6.40 7.75
C ALA A 169 10.58 6.21 7.10
N LEU A 170 11.09 7.24 6.40
CA LEU A 170 12.47 7.25 5.86
C LEU A 170 13.49 6.99 6.96
N VAL A 171 13.47 7.77 8.03
CA VAL A 171 14.44 7.63 9.12
C VAL A 171 14.28 6.29 9.84
N PHE A 172 13.05 5.96 10.25
CA PHE A 172 12.80 4.77 11.08
C PHE A 172 13.10 3.47 10.33
N ASN A 173 12.66 3.34 9.07
CA ASN A 173 12.89 2.11 8.31
C ASN A 173 14.37 1.84 8.10
N ASN A 174 15.14 2.87 7.71
CA ASN A 174 16.60 2.72 7.53
C ASN A 174 17.31 2.40 8.85
N LEU A 175 16.94 3.04 9.97
CA LEU A 175 17.52 2.72 11.28
C LEU A 175 17.16 1.31 11.76
N ALA A 176 15.99 0.81 11.41
CA ALA A 176 15.58 -0.57 11.68
C ALA A 176 16.23 -1.60 10.73
N GLY A 177 17.14 -1.17 9.84
CA GLY A 177 17.81 -2.02 8.86
C GLY A 177 16.93 -2.46 7.69
N ARG A 178 15.78 -1.80 7.49
CA ARG A 178 14.86 -2.05 6.38
C ARG A 178 15.14 -1.03 5.26
N ARG A 179 15.44 -1.52 4.06
CA ARG A 179 15.81 -0.66 2.93
C ARG A 179 14.59 0.15 2.47
N TYR A 180 14.63 1.47 2.65
CA TYR A 180 13.53 2.36 2.25
C TYR A 180 14.08 3.75 1.85
N PRO A 181 13.69 4.35 0.72
CA PRO A 181 12.70 3.87 -0.24
C PRO A 181 13.19 2.63 -0.99
N HIS A 182 12.25 1.77 -1.37
CA HIS A 182 12.58 0.59 -2.16
C HIS A 182 13.01 1.02 -3.58
N PRO A 183 14.11 0.46 -4.11
CA PRO A 183 14.57 0.76 -5.46
C PRO A 183 13.51 0.32 -6.51
N LEU A 184 12.97 1.25 -7.30
CA LEU A 184 11.94 0.97 -8.32
C LEU A 184 12.25 1.64 -9.66
N ALA A 185 13.39 2.34 -9.77
CA ALA A 185 13.74 3.06 -10.98
C ALA A 185 14.27 2.09 -12.05
N ALA A 186 13.78 2.21 -13.29
CA ALA A 186 14.23 1.38 -14.41
C ALA A 186 15.73 1.51 -14.71
N THR A 187 16.36 2.59 -14.24
CA THR A 187 17.78 2.90 -14.39
C THR A 187 18.66 2.23 -13.33
N GLU A 188 18.07 1.59 -12.31
CA GLU A 188 18.86 0.88 -11.31
C GLU A 188 19.55 -0.35 -11.93
N ILE A 189 20.76 -0.60 -11.45
CA ILE A 189 21.58 -1.73 -11.87
C ILE A 189 20.81 -3.01 -11.57
N LYS A 190 20.30 -3.65 -12.62
CA LYS A 190 19.62 -4.94 -12.48
C LYS A 190 20.65 -5.96 -11.99
N ALA A 191 20.25 -6.75 -10.98
CA ALA A 191 21.06 -7.86 -10.52
C ALA A 191 21.40 -8.77 -11.71
N PRO A 192 22.60 -9.37 -11.73
CA PRO A 192 22.94 -10.35 -12.75
C PRO A 192 21.92 -11.50 -12.74
N PRO A 193 21.71 -12.18 -13.88
CA PRO A 193 20.85 -13.35 -13.94
C PRO A 193 21.27 -14.38 -12.87
N VAL A 194 20.29 -14.87 -12.10
CA VAL A 194 20.53 -15.93 -11.12
C VAL A 194 20.64 -17.25 -11.88
N VAL A 195 21.76 -17.95 -11.69
CA VAL A 195 21.93 -19.33 -12.19
C VAL A 195 21.46 -20.26 -11.09
N ILE A 196 20.46 -21.09 -11.39
CA ILE A 196 19.87 -22.03 -10.46
C ILE A 196 20.18 -23.43 -10.98
N ASP A 197 21.10 -24.13 -10.29
CA ASP A 197 21.55 -25.47 -10.69
C ASP A 197 20.68 -26.60 -10.11
N VAL A 198 19.76 -26.27 -9.20
CA VAL A 198 18.89 -27.21 -8.49
C VAL A 198 17.42 -26.76 -8.54
N PRO A 199 16.45 -27.69 -8.59
CA PRO A 199 15.04 -27.31 -8.59
C PRO A 199 14.65 -26.62 -7.27
N ILE A 200 13.94 -25.50 -7.37
CA ILE A 200 13.38 -24.79 -6.22
C ILE A 200 12.10 -25.51 -5.77
N THR A 201 12.00 -25.85 -4.49
CA THR A 201 10.80 -26.45 -3.90
C THR A 201 9.97 -25.41 -3.13
N ARG A 202 8.71 -25.75 -2.83
CA ARG A 202 7.85 -24.91 -2.00
C ARG A 202 8.46 -24.65 -0.62
N GLU A 203 9.10 -25.65 -0.04
CA GLU A 203 9.75 -25.52 1.27
C GLU A 203 10.91 -24.52 1.24
N ASP A 204 11.69 -24.50 0.15
CA ASP A 204 12.75 -23.52 -0.04
C ASP A 204 12.17 -22.09 -0.13
N LEU A 205 11.03 -21.92 -0.81
CA LEU A 205 10.32 -20.65 -0.91
C LEU A 205 9.77 -20.21 0.45
N HIS A 206 9.18 -21.13 1.22
CA HIS A 206 8.69 -20.86 2.57
C HIS A 206 9.82 -20.35 3.48
N GLN A 207 10.96 -21.06 3.52
CA GLN A 207 12.12 -20.66 4.32
C GLN A 207 12.73 -19.33 3.86
N ALA A 208 12.76 -19.07 2.55
CA ALA A 208 13.22 -17.81 2.00
C ALA A 208 12.30 -16.63 2.39
N LEU A 209 10.98 -16.83 2.41
CA LEU A 209 10.00 -15.83 2.83
C LEU A 209 10.02 -15.59 4.34
N GLU A 210 10.25 -16.61 5.17
CA GLU A 210 10.37 -16.45 6.63
C GLU A 210 11.64 -15.69 7.05
N SER A 211 12.75 -15.96 6.38
CA SER A 211 14.05 -15.35 6.68
C SER A 211 14.28 -13.99 5.99
N GLY A 212 13.48 -13.70 4.97
CA GLY A 212 13.65 -12.58 4.05
C GLY A 212 12.76 -11.36 4.33
N GLU A 213 12.63 -10.55 3.29
CA GLU A 213 11.76 -9.37 3.29
C GLU A 213 10.28 -9.76 3.11
N VAL A 214 9.38 -9.01 3.75
CA VAL A 214 7.92 -9.19 3.59
C VAL A 214 7.53 -8.88 2.15
N LEU A 215 7.26 -9.91 1.36
CA LEU A 215 6.64 -9.79 0.04
C LEU A 215 5.14 -10.14 0.19
N ASP A 216 4.29 -9.31 -0.41
CA ASP A 216 2.83 -9.51 -0.43
C ASP A 216 2.46 -10.46 -1.59
N ILE A 217 2.99 -11.68 -1.56
CA ILE A 217 2.76 -12.73 -2.57
C ILE A 217 2.64 -14.08 -1.84
N ASP A 218 1.59 -14.85 -2.16
CA ASP A 218 1.41 -16.20 -1.65
C ASP A 218 2.50 -17.15 -2.19
N GLU A 219 2.89 -18.16 -1.41
CA GLU A 219 3.90 -19.15 -1.82
C GLU A 219 3.53 -19.88 -3.11
N ASP A 220 2.25 -20.24 -3.26
CA ASP A 220 1.77 -20.99 -4.43
C ASP A 220 1.75 -20.07 -5.68
N ASP A 221 1.41 -18.79 -5.51
CA ASP A 221 1.50 -17.79 -6.58
C ASP A 221 2.96 -17.50 -6.97
N LEU A 222 3.87 -17.45 -6.00
CA LEU A 222 5.31 -17.29 -6.24
C LEU A 222 5.89 -18.49 -6.99
N GLN A 223 5.50 -19.71 -6.61
CA GLN A 223 5.92 -20.92 -7.32
C GLN A 223 5.41 -20.92 -8.77
N GLN A 224 4.15 -20.56 -9.00
CA GLN A 224 3.59 -20.43 -10.36
C GLN A 224 4.32 -19.37 -11.18
N LEU A 225 4.68 -18.24 -10.56
CA LEU A 225 5.44 -17.18 -11.22
C LEU A 225 6.84 -17.65 -11.63
N LEU A 226 7.52 -18.42 -10.78
CA LEU A 226 8.83 -19.01 -11.08
C LEU A 226 8.75 -20.01 -12.23
N GLN A 227 7.75 -20.90 -12.22
CA GLN A 227 7.52 -21.85 -13.32
C GLN A 227 7.29 -21.13 -14.65
N ARG A 228 6.45 -20.08 -14.66
CA ARG A 228 6.22 -19.27 -15.86
C ARG A 228 7.47 -18.53 -16.33
N ALA A 229 8.30 -18.05 -15.40
CA ALA A 229 9.56 -17.40 -15.75
C ALA A 229 10.56 -18.39 -16.37
N GLU A 230 10.60 -19.64 -15.88
CA GLU A 230 11.41 -20.73 -16.45
C GLU A 230 10.96 -21.04 -17.89
N GLU A 231 9.65 -21.19 -18.12
CA GLU A 231 9.10 -21.40 -19.47
C GLU A 231 9.52 -20.28 -20.44
N ILE A 232 9.41 -19.01 -20.02
CA ILE A 232 9.83 -17.86 -20.82
C ILE A 232 11.34 -17.91 -21.11
N ALA A 233 12.16 -18.29 -20.12
CA ALA A 233 13.60 -18.41 -20.29
C ALA A 233 13.98 -19.51 -21.30
N ILE A 234 13.30 -20.66 -21.25
CA ILE A 234 13.46 -21.77 -22.20
C ILE A 234 13.08 -21.32 -23.61
N LEU A 235 11.93 -20.65 -23.77
CA LEU A 235 11.48 -20.13 -25.08
C LEU A 235 12.48 -19.12 -25.66
N ARG A 236 13.04 -18.23 -24.82
CA ARG A 236 14.06 -17.27 -25.22
C ARG A 236 15.33 -17.98 -25.71
N GLN A 237 15.81 -19.00 -25.00
CA GLN A 237 16.98 -19.78 -25.44
C GLN A 237 16.74 -20.54 -26.75
N ARG A 238 15.49 -20.97 -27.00
CA ARG A 238 15.08 -21.64 -28.24
C ARG A 238 14.76 -20.69 -29.41
N GLY A 239 14.84 -19.37 -29.20
CA GLY A 239 14.54 -18.36 -30.23
C GLY A 239 13.04 -18.21 -30.56
N GLN A 240 12.15 -18.65 -29.68
CA GLN A 240 10.69 -18.72 -29.91
C GLN A 240 9.91 -17.69 -29.07
N MET A 241 10.46 -16.50 -28.81
CA MET A 241 9.72 -15.51 -28.00
C MET A 241 8.42 -15.08 -28.70
N PRO A 242 7.26 -15.11 -28.03
CA PRO A 242 6.06 -14.47 -28.54
C PRO A 242 6.31 -12.96 -28.64
N LEU A 243 5.91 -12.36 -29.76
CA LEU A 243 5.97 -10.91 -29.95
C LEU A 243 5.19 -10.24 -28.80
N SER A 244 5.84 -9.39 -28.03
CA SER A 244 5.20 -8.64 -26.95
C SER A 244 4.10 -7.75 -27.53
N SER A 245 2.86 -8.00 -27.15
CA SER A 245 1.69 -7.16 -27.41
C SER A 245 1.67 -5.93 -26.52
#